data_AF-A0A420I409-F1
#
_entry.id   AF-A0A420I409-F1
#
_cell.length_a   1.000
_cell.length_b   1.000
_cell.length_c   1.000
_cell.angle_alpha   90.00
_cell.angle_beta   90.00
_cell.angle_gamma   90.00
#
_symmetry.space_group_name_H-M   'P 1'
#
loop_
_entity.id
_entity.type
_entity.pdbx_description
1 polymer ?
#
loop_
_entity_poly.entity_id
_entity_poly.type
_entity_poly.pdbx_seq_one_letter_code
_entity_poly.pdbx_strand_id
1 'polypeptide(L)'
;MTSTTFFLVFIPLVAIILLMVNFLFARHQPSQEKDSCFECGFHSFLGQNRTQFSISFFIFALLFLLFDLEILLVYPYVVSAYVNNIYALTLGFSFELGKNALKIDSRQMFSLYKNNSNYLIYLQNFSR
;
A
#
# COMPACT_ATOMS: atom_id res chain seq x y z
N MET A 1 39.67 -0.23 3.60
CA MET A 1 38.27 -0.54 3.26
C MET A 1 37.56 -0.88 4.55
N THR A 2 36.64 -0.04 5.03
CA THR A 2 35.89 -0.32 6.26
C THR A 2 34.98 -1.52 6.03
N SER A 3 34.77 -2.35 7.06
CA SER A 3 33.91 -3.54 6.95
C SER A 3 32.53 -3.22 6.38
N THR A 4 32.00 -2.02 6.61
CA THR A 4 30.71 -1.55 6.08
C THR A 4 30.73 -1.36 4.56
N THR A 5 31.79 -0.77 4.01
CA THR A 5 31.95 -0.61 2.54
C THR A 5 32.05 -1.95 1.83
N PHE A 6 32.64 -2.96 2.47
CA PHE A 6 32.72 -4.32 1.94
C PHE A 6 31.32 -4.95 1.80
N PHE A 7 30.50 -4.89 2.86
CA PHE A 7 29.15 -5.48 2.82
C PHE A 7 28.22 -4.80 1.80
N LEU A 8 28.30 -3.47 1.67
CA LEU A 8 27.49 -2.72 0.71
C LEU A 8 27.74 -3.14 -0.74
N VAL A 9 28.97 -3.52 -1.09
CA VAL A 9 29.31 -3.99 -2.45
C VAL A 9 29.05 -5.49 -2.61
N PHE A 10 29.33 -6.28 -1.57
CA PHE A 10 29.25 -7.73 -1.63
C PHE A 10 27.82 -8.25 -1.82
N ILE A 11 26.83 -7.68 -1.11
CA ILE A 11 25.43 -8.14 -1.15
C ILE A 11 24.81 -8.05 -2.56
N PRO A 12 24.80 -6.89 -3.25
CA PRO A 12 24.24 -6.80 -4.60
C PRO A 12 25.04 -7.63 -5.61
N LEU A 13 26.36 -7.75 -5.41
CA LEU A 13 27.21 -8.55 -6.29
C LEU A 13 26.85 -10.05 -6.23
N VAL A 14 26.61 -10.60 -5.04
CA VAL A 14 26.13 -11.98 -4.90
C VAL A 14 24.75 -12.17 -5.54
N ALA A 15 23.83 -11.22 -5.38
CA ALA A 15 22.51 -11.28 -6.02
C ALA A 15 22.59 -11.33 -7.55
N ILE A 16 23.47 -10.52 -8.14
CA ILE A 16 23.71 -10.52 -9.60
C ILE A 16 24.34 -11.84 -10.05
N ILE A 17 25.30 -12.38 -9.30
CA ILE A 17 25.93 -13.67 -9.64
C ILE A 17 24.89 -14.78 -9.63
N LEU A 18 24.04 -14.86 -8.61
CA LEU A 18 22.98 -15.88 -8.54
C LEU A 18 21.95 -15.74 -9.68
N LEU A 19 21.59 -14.50 -10.05
CA LEU A 19 20.74 -14.24 -11.20
C LEU A 19 21.39 -14.70 -12.51
N MET A 20 22.69 -14.41 -12.70
CA MET A 20 23.44 -14.83 -13.89
C MET A 20 23.57 -16.35 -13.97
N VAL A 21 23.81 -17.02 -12.84
CA VAL A 21 23.80 -18.48 -12.77
C VAL A 21 22.43 -19.02 -13.18
N ASN A 22 21.33 -18.48 -12.64
CA ASN A 22 19.99 -18.90 -13.05
C ASN A 22 19.77 -18.70 -14.56
N PHE A 23 20.13 -17.54 -15.10
CA PHE A 23 19.96 -17.24 -16.52
C PHE A 23 20.77 -18.16 -17.45
N LEU A 24 22.00 -18.54 -17.05
CA LEU A 24 22.88 -19.39 -17.86
C LEU A 24 22.50 -20.88 -17.77
N PHE A 25 22.05 -21.36 -16.61
CA PHE A 25 21.77 -22.78 -16.38
C PHE A 25 20.29 -23.16 -16.52
N ALA A 26 19.36 -22.22 -16.41
CA ALA A 26 17.94 -22.52 -16.53
C ALA A 26 17.56 -22.81 -17.98
N ARG A 27 16.81 -23.89 -18.20
CA ARG A 27 16.27 -24.23 -19.51
C ARG A 27 15.15 -23.25 -19.88
N HIS A 28 15.38 -22.42 -20.89
CA HIS A 28 14.39 -21.47 -21.40
C HIS A 28 13.59 -22.12 -22.55
N GLN A 29 12.28 -22.34 -22.35
CA GLN A 29 11.36 -22.83 -23.38
C GLN A 29 10.08 -21.97 -23.40
N PRO A 30 10.14 -20.79 -24.03
CA PRO A 30 9.00 -19.87 -24.11
C PRO A 30 7.93 -20.44 -25.03
N SER A 31 6.68 -20.21 -24.69
CA SER A 31 5.52 -20.59 -25.50
C SER A 31 4.43 -19.55 -25.27
N GLN A 32 3.65 -19.20 -26.29
CA GLN A 32 2.67 -18.11 -26.23
C GLN A 32 1.72 -18.20 -25.04
N GLU A 33 1.28 -19.41 -24.67
CA GLU A 33 0.41 -19.64 -23.51
C GLU A 33 1.11 -19.36 -22.16
N LYS A 34 2.41 -19.69 -22.04
CA LYS A 34 3.22 -19.44 -20.84
C LYS A 34 3.63 -17.98 -20.69
N ASP A 35 3.79 -17.27 -21.81
CA ASP A 35 4.17 -15.87 -21.83
C ASP A 35 2.97 -14.92 -21.67
N SER A 36 1.73 -15.46 -21.73
CA SER A 36 0.49 -14.70 -21.51
C SER A 36 0.13 -14.59 -20.03
N CYS A 37 -0.49 -13.46 -19.64
CA CYS A 37 -0.97 -13.27 -18.27
C CYS A 37 -2.03 -14.32 -17.91
N PHE A 38 -1.86 -14.99 -16.77
CA PHE A 38 -2.82 -15.98 -16.27
C PHE A 38 -4.06 -15.31 -15.67
N GLU A 39 -5.20 -15.43 -16.34
CA GLU A 39 -6.51 -14.94 -15.85
C GLU A 39 -7.55 -16.08 -15.84
N CYS A 40 -7.27 -17.16 -15.11
CA CYS A 40 -8.20 -18.30 -14.92
C CYS A 40 -8.72 -18.92 -16.23
N GLY A 41 -7.90 -18.96 -17.28
CA GLY A 41 -8.28 -19.51 -18.60
C GLY A 41 -8.94 -18.51 -19.56
N PHE A 42 -9.07 -17.24 -19.17
CA PHE A 42 -9.49 -16.17 -20.08
C PHE A 42 -8.27 -15.48 -20.71
N HIS A 43 -8.42 -15.07 -21.98
CA HIS A 43 -7.45 -14.18 -22.61
C HIS A 43 -7.57 -12.79 -21.97
N SER A 44 -6.45 -12.25 -21.50
CA SER A 44 -6.40 -10.93 -20.88
C SER A 44 -7.04 -9.89 -21.80
N PHE A 45 -7.95 -9.09 -21.24
CA PHE A 45 -8.74 -8.12 -22.01
C PHE A 45 -7.83 -7.03 -22.60
N LEU A 46 -7.46 -7.20 -23.88
CA LEU A 46 -6.70 -6.22 -24.65
C LEU A 46 -7.42 -4.86 -24.61
N GLY A 47 -6.83 -3.90 -23.90
CA GLY A 47 -7.34 -2.52 -23.81
C GLY A 47 -8.00 -2.12 -22.48
N GLN A 48 -8.15 -3.03 -21.50
CA GLN A 48 -8.69 -2.68 -20.16
C GLN A 48 -7.63 -2.50 -19.06
N ASN A 49 -6.43 -2.04 -19.40
CA ASN A 49 -5.34 -1.85 -18.42
C ASN A 49 -5.50 -0.61 -17.51
N ARG A 50 -6.64 0.10 -17.62
CA ARG A 50 -6.98 1.32 -16.88
C ARG A 50 -8.34 1.18 -16.21
N THR A 51 -8.54 0.08 -15.49
CA THR A 51 -9.72 -0.08 -14.64
C THR A 51 -9.73 0.97 -13.54
N GLN A 52 -10.91 1.45 -13.19
CA GLN A 52 -11.06 2.48 -12.17
C GLN A 52 -10.70 1.89 -10.79
N PHE A 53 -9.51 2.22 -10.31
CA PHE A 53 -9.10 1.90 -8.94
C PHE A 53 -9.83 2.78 -7.93
N SER A 54 -10.07 2.25 -6.73
CA SER A 54 -10.69 3.02 -5.65
C SER A 54 -9.77 4.15 -5.17
N ILE A 55 -10.31 5.37 -5.12
CA ILE A 55 -9.62 6.60 -4.69
C ILE A 55 -8.99 6.49 -3.29
N SER A 56 -9.51 5.60 -2.43
CA SER A 56 -8.99 5.38 -1.08
C SER A 56 -7.50 4.99 -1.05
N PHE A 57 -7.01 4.25 -2.04
CA PHE A 57 -5.57 3.90 -2.12
C PHE A 57 -4.70 5.11 -2.43
N PHE A 58 -5.22 6.06 -3.21
CA PHE A 58 -4.53 7.32 -3.50
C PHE A 58 -4.46 8.21 -2.26
N ILE A 59 -5.54 8.28 -1.48
CA ILE A 59 -5.57 9.04 -0.21
C ILE A 59 -4.55 8.48 0.78
N PHE A 60 -4.39 7.16 0.86
CA PHE A 60 -3.36 6.54 1.69
C PHE A 60 -1.93 6.93 1.26
N ALA A 61 -1.64 6.93 -0.05
CA ALA A 61 -0.34 7.35 -0.56
C ALA A 61 -0.04 8.83 -0.26
N LEU A 62 -1.05 9.70 -0.36
CA LEU A 62 -0.92 11.12 -0.02
C LEU A 62 -0.70 11.30 1.49
N LEU A 63 -1.40 10.54 2.34
CA LEU A 63 -1.18 10.56 3.79
C LEU A 63 0.23 10.08 4.14
N PHE A 64 0.72 9.00 3.51
CA PHE A 64 2.10 8.53 3.69
C PHE A 64 3.12 9.62 3.33
N LEU A 65 2.92 10.33 2.22
CA LEU A 65 3.80 11.43 1.82
C LEU A 65 3.82 12.56 2.87
N LEU A 66 2.65 12.94 3.39
CA LEU A 66 2.55 13.99 4.40
C LEU A 66 3.22 13.57 5.72
N PHE A 67 3.01 12.33 6.15
CA PHE A 67 3.62 11.79 7.37
C PHE A 67 5.14 11.61 7.25
N ASP A 68 5.66 11.25 6.07
CA ASP A 68 7.11 11.16 5.81
C ASP A 68 7.79 12.55 5.92
N LEU A 69 7.12 13.59 5.44
CA LEU A 69 7.57 14.99 5.60
C LEU A 69 7.62 15.38 7.09
N GLU A 70 6.59 15.03 7.87
CA GLU A 70 6.56 15.33 9.30
C GLU A 70 7.73 14.68 10.06
N ILE A 71 8.05 13.41 9.76
CA ILE A 71 9.20 12.72 10.36
C ILE A 71 10.51 13.45 10.01
N LEU A 72 10.67 13.90 8.77
CA LEU A 72 11.85 14.63 8.33
C LEU A 72 12.03 15.96 9.09
N LEU A 73 10.94 16.68 9.36
CA LEU A 73 10.96 17.91 10.17
C LEU A 73 11.23 17.64 11.65
N VAL A 74 10.73 16.51 12.17
CA VAL A 74 10.93 16.09 13.57
C VAL A 74 12.37 15.61 13.82
N TYR A 75 13.05 15.02 12.83
CA TYR A 75 14.41 14.49 12.97
C TYR A 75 15.42 15.47 13.63
N PRO A 76 15.63 16.71 13.14
CA PRO A 76 16.55 17.66 13.76
C PRO A 76 16.13 18.09 15.17
N TYR A 77 14.82 18.09 15.46
CA TYR A 77 14.31 18.39 16.79
C TYR A 77 14.63 17.28 17.79
N VAL A 78 14.52 16.00 17.38
CA VAL A 78 14.94 14.85 18.20
C VAL A 78 16.46 14.86 18.42
N VAL A 79 17.26 15.16 17.41
CA VAL A 79 18.73 15.25 17.56
C VAL A 79 19.13 16.40 18.51
N SER A 80 18.36 17.48 18.56
CA SER A 80 18.58 18.62 19.48
C SER A 80 17.78 18.55 20.77
N ALA A 81 17.18 17.40 21.11
CA ALA A 81 16.31 17.23 22.28
C ALA A 81 17.02 17.42 23.63
N TYR A 82 18.36 17.40 23.66
CA TYR A 82 19.13 17.76 24.86
C TYR A 82 18.96 19.25 25.23
N VAL A 83 18.69 20.11 24.25
CA VAL A 83 18.50 21.56 24.43
C VAL A 83 17.01 21.94 24.38
N ASN A 84 16.20 21.17 23.64
CA ASN A 84 14.78 21.43 23.44
C ASN A 84 13.89 20.43 24.18
N ASN A 85 12.92 20.91 24.95
CA ASN A 85 11.93 20.07 25.63
C ASN A 85 11.05 19.30 24.63
N ILE A 86 10.96 17.96 24.74
CA ILE A 86 10.36 16.96 23.79
C ILE A 86 8.82 17.06 23.58
N TYR A 87 8.17 18.19 23.85
CA TYR A 87 6.70 18.27 23.85
C TYR A 87 6.03 18.36 22.46
N ALA A 88 6.78 18.64 21.38
CA ALA A 88 6.18 18.76 20.05
C ALA A 88 5.72 17.43 19.44
N LEU A 89 6.42 16.33 19.76
CA LEU A 89 6.20 15.02 19.14
C LEU A 89 4.87 14.38 19.55
N THR A 90 4.54 14.45 20.84
CA THR A 90 3.33 13.83 21.40
C THR A 90 2.06 14.54 20.95
N LEU A 91 2.13 15.87 20.75
CA LEU A 91 1.01 16.67 20.28
C LEU A 91 0.68 16.42 18.81
N GLY A 92 1.69 16.31 17.93
CA GLY A 92 1.47 16.02 16.51
C GLY A 92 0.85 14.64 16.28
N PHE A 93 1.38 13.62 16.97
CA PHE A 93 0.88 12.25 16.85
C PHE A 93 -0.56 12.08 17.38
N SER A 94 -0.89 12.71 18.52
CA SER A 94 -2.26 12.70 19.05
C SER A 94 -3.26 13.42 18.13
N PHE A 95 -2.83 14.48 17.42
CA PHE A 95 -3.68 15.19 16.48
C PHE A 95 -4.02 14.37 15.23
N GLU A 96 -3.04 13.69 14.62
CA GLU A 96 -3.28 12.87 13.42
C GLU A 96 -4.10 11.60 13.71
N LEU A 97 -3.92 10.98 14.88
CA LEU A 97 -4.80 9.86 15.30
C LEU A 97 -6.25 10.32 15.53
N GLY A 98 -6.46 11.55 15.99
CA GLY A 98 -7.79 12.11 16.23
C GLY A 98 -8.62 12.34 14.96
N LYS A 99 -7.98 12.43 13.80
CA LYS A 99 -8.66 12.73 12.52
C LYS A 99 -9.41 11.54 11.92
N ASN A 100 -9.37 10.35 12.54
CA ASN A 100 -10.03 9.13 12.06
C ASN A 100 -9.72 8.80 10.57
N ALA A 101 -8.61 9.31 10.03
CA ALA A 101 -8.26 9.23 8.62
C ALA A 101 -7.93 7.81 8.14
N LEU A 102 -7.74 6.88 9.09
CA LEU A 102 -7.47 5.46 8.86
C LEU A 102 -8.75 4.62 8.71
N LYS A 103 -9.94 5.22 8.82
CA LYS A 103 -11.19 4.48 8.67
C LYS A 103 -11.43 4.12 7.20
N ILE A 104 -11.24 2.85 6.87
CA ILE A 104 -11.57 2.30 5.57
C ILE A 104 -13.05 1.88 5.59
N ASP A 105 -13.92 2.67 4.96
CA ASP A 105 -15.31 2.29 4.78
C ASP A 105 -15.44 1.24 3.66
N SER A 106 -15.93 0.05 4.01
CA SER A 106 -16.16 -1.01 3.03
C SER A 106 -17.46 -0.75 2.27
N ARG A 107 -17.40 -0.78 0.93
CA ARG A 107 -18.62 -0.62 0.09
C ARG A 107 -19.67 -1.71 0.31
N GLN A 108 -19.28 -2.84 0.91
CA GLN A 108 -20.19 -3.90 1.35
C GLN A 108 -21.13 -3.44 2.48
N MET A 109 -20.67 -2.55 3.36
CA MET A 109 -21.46 -2.04 4.49
C MET A 109 -22.61 -1.12 4.00
N PHE A 110 -22.34 -0.34 2.94
CA PHE A 110 -23.37 0.49 2.29
C PHE A 110 -24.44 -0.33 1.56
N SER A 111 -24.06 -1.43 0.88
CA SER A 111 -25.06 -2.28 0.22
C SER A 111 -25.94 -3.04 1.22
N LEU A 112 -25.37 -3.47 2.36
CA LEU A 112 -26.14 -4.13 3.43
C LEU A 112 -27.13 -3.18 4.10
N TYR A 113 -26.76 -1.93 4.37
CA TYR A 113 -27.68 -0.94 4.93
C TYR A 113 -28.82 -0.61 3.95
N LYS A 114 -28.51 -0.43 2.66
CA LYS A 114 -29.52 -0.16 1.63
C LYS A 114 -30.51 -1.33 1.45
N ASN A 115 -30.02 -2.57 1.52
CA ASN A 115 -30.89 -3.74 1.39
C ASN A 115 -31.81 -3.89 2.61
N ASN A 116 -31.28 -3.70 3.83
CA ASN A 116 -32.07 -3.82 5.05
C ASN A 116 -33.12 -2.70 5.22
N SER A 117 -32.80 -1.47 4.77
CA SER A 117 -33.75 -0.35 4.72
C SER A 117 -34.91 -0.62 3.76
N ASN A 118 -34.65 -1.23 2.60
CA ASN A 118 -35.71 -1.66 1.69
C ASN A 118 -36.63 -2.72 2.33
N TYR A 119 -36.07 -3.70 3.06
CA TYR A 119 -36.89 -4.69 3.78
C TYR A 119 -37.76 -4.06 4.88
N LEU A 120 -37.23 -3.07 5.62
CA LEU A 120 -38.01 -2.36 6.64
C LEU A 120 -39.15 -1.54 6.03
N ILE A 121 -38.92 -0.88 4.89
CA ILE A 121 -39.96 -0.15 4.16
C ILE A 121 -41.03 -1.12 3.60
N TYR A 122 -40.63 -2.30 3.13
CA TYR A 122 -41.57 -3.34 2.69
C TYR A 122 -42.42 -3.91 3.84
N LEU A 123 -41.82 -4.18 5.00
CA LEU A 123 -42.57 -4.67 6.17
C LEU A 123 -43.51 -3.60 6.76
N GLN A 124 -43.12 -2.33 6.70
CA GLN A 124 -43.94 -1.23 7.21
C GLN A 124 -45.12 -0.88 6.28
N ASN A 125 -45.00 -1.14 4.97
CA ASN A 125 -46.10 -1.05 4.01
C ASN A 125 -46.99 -2.32 3.95
N PHE A 126 -46.55 -3.46 4.48
CA PHE A 126 -47.36 -4.68 4.62
C PHE A 126 -48.21 -4.68 5.91
N SER A 127 -47.84 -3.87 6.91
CA SER A 127 -48.57 -3.71 8.18
C SER A 127 -49.59 -2.57 8.18
N ARG A 128 -49.82 -1.90 7.04
CA ARG A 128 -50.89 -0.92 6.81
C ARG A 128 -51.84 -1.46 5.74
#